data_AF-E6Q7C6-F1
#
_entry.id   AF-E6Q7C6-F1
#
_cell.length_a   1.000
_cell.length_b   1.000
_cell.length_c   1.000
_cell.angle_alpha   90.00
_cell.angle_beta   90.00
_cell.angle_gamma   90.00
#
_symmetry.space_group_name_H-M   'P 1'
#
loop_
_entity.id
_entity.type
_entity.pdbx_description
1 polymer ?
#
loop_
_entity_poly.entity_id
_entity_poly.type
_entity_poly.pdbx_seq_one_letter_code
_entity_poly.pdbx_strand_id
1 'polypeptide(L)'
;MSASIVRSALLGLVLVAAVALLHGALIRPAAAAAGPSCGVRVVHLPGDVVFRILFAKNGAVQQYVLVSSDKNPELVNDRKKFIERQFGPEAVNAPPLRIVAFKAAPGGGGLLIPDKAVDSCGRTLTFQ
;
A
#
# COMPACT_ATOMS: atom_id res chain seq x y z
N MET A 1 13.62 -66.95 9.02
CA MET A 1 13.89 -66.22 7.76
C MET A 1 12.53 -65.80 7.20
N SER A 2 11.87 -64.77 7.76
CA SER A 2 12.00 -63.33 7.48
C SER A 2 11.74 -62.93 6.03
N ALA A 3 10.47 -62.71 5.70
CA ALA A 3 10.05 -61.97 4.51
C ALA A 3 8.70 -61.28 4.78
N SER A 4 8.65 -60.40 5.79
CA SER A 4 7.41 -59.74 6.24
C SER A 4 7.55 -58.22 6.38
N ILE A 5 8.31 -57.56 5.49
CA ILE A 5 8.60 -56.11 5.60
C ILE A 5 8.34 -55.33 4.28
N VAL A 6 8.11 -55.98 3.14
CA VAL A 6 8.13 -55.28 1.82
C VAL A 6 6.75 -54.82 1.31
N ARG A 7 5.77 -54.59 2.18
CA ARG A 7 4.43 -54.10 1.73
C ARG A 7 3.98 -52.76 2.31
N SER A 8 4.70 -52.21 3.29
CA SER A 8 4.26 -50.99 3.99
C SER A 8 4.89 -49.69 3.47
N ALA A 9 5.84 -49.74 2.53
CA ALA A 9 6.56 -48.55 2.05
C ALA A 9 5.86 -47.80 0.90
N LEU A 10 4.93 -48.44 0.18
CA LEU A 10 4.29 -47.85 -1.01
C LEU A 10 3.07 -46.98 -0.70
N LEU A 11 2.45 -47.13 0.47
CA LEU A 11 1.26 -46.37 0.87
C LEU A 11 1.59 -45.02 1.54
N GLY A 12 2.83 -44.81 1.99
CA GLY A 12 3.24 -43.56 2.64
C GLY A 12 3.56 -42.41 1.69
N LEU A 13 3.86 -42.70 0.41
CA LEU A 13 4.42 -41.70 -0.51
C LEU A 13 3.38 -40.98 -1.38
N VAL A 14 2.15 -41.48 -1.44
CA VAL A 14 1.08 -40.86 -2.25
C VAL A 14 0.32 -39.77 -1.49
N LEU A 15 0.33 -39.78 -0.15
CA LEU A 15 -0.42 -38.80 0.64
C LEU A 15 0.27 -37.43 0.78
N VAL A 16 1.60 -37.37 0.68
CA VAL A 16 2.35 -36.12 0.88
C VAL A 16 2.28 -35.19 -0.34
N ALA A 17 2.13 -35.75 -1.56
CA ALA A 17 2.06 -34.95 -2.78
C ALA A 17 0.71 -34.21 -2.97
N ALA A 18 -0.37 -34.70 -2.36
CA ALA A 18 -1.70 -34.10 -2.51
C ALA A 18 -1.90 -32.83 -1.66
N VAL A 19 -1.23 -32.71 -0.50
CA VAL A 19 -1.36 -31.53 0.37
C VAL A 19 -0.54 -30.34 -0.14
N ALA A 20 0.56 -30.60 -0.86
CA ALA A 20 1.38 -29.54 -1.44
C ALA A 20 0.72 -28.87 -2.67
N LEU A 21 -0.09 -29.60 -3.44
CA LEU A 21 -0.76 -29.06 -4.64
C LEU A 21 -2.02 -28.24 -4.31
N LEU A 22 -2.65 -28.45 -3.15
CA LEU A 22 -3.80 -27.67 -2.70
C LEU A 22 -3.42 -26.28 -2.13
N HIS A 23 -2.16 -26.08 -1.73
CA HIS A 23 -1.69 -24.78 -1.23
C HIS A 23 -1.00 -23.90 -2.28
N GLY A 24 -0.71 -24.43 -3.48
CA GLY A 24 0.02 -23.71 -4.53
C GLY A 24 -0.83 -22.82 -5.45
N ALA A 25 -2.17 -22.92 -5.39
CA ALA A 25 -3.03 -22.39 -6.45
C ALA A 25 -3.73 -21.05 -6.14
N LEU A 26 -3.42 -20.37 -5.03
CA LEU A 26 -4.18 -19.17 -4.63
C LEU A 26 -3.32 -18.03 -4.05
N ILE A 27 -2.10 -17.85 -4.57
CA ILE A 27 -1.46 -16.53 -4.51
C ILE A 27 -1.66 -15.86 -5.87
N ARG A 28 -2.93 -15.55 -6.17
CA ARG A 28 -3.24 -14.61 -7.23
C ARG A 28 -2.81 -13.26 -6.65
N PRO A 29 -1.81 -12.54 -7.22
CA PRO A 29 -1.51 -11.19 -6.76
C PRO A 29 -2.82 -10.43 -6.82
N ALA A 30 -3.30 -9.97 -5.66
CA ALA A 30 -4.53 -9.20 -5.57
C ALA A 30 -4.36 -8.04 -6.55
N ALA A 31 -5.09 -8.10 -7.66
CA ALA A 31 -5.12 -7.00 -8.60
C ALA A 31 -5.57 -5.80 -7.78
N ALA A 32 -4.69 -4.81 -7.63
CA ALA A 32 -4.98 -3.58 -6.91
C ALA A 32 -6.35 -3.11 -7.39
N ALA A 33 -7.33 -3.09 -6.48
CA ALA A 33 -8.68 -2.67 -6.82
C ALA A 33 -8.55 -1.33 -7.55
N ALA A 34 -9.22 -1.19 -8.71
CA ALA A 34 -9.11 0.00 -9.54
C ALA A 34 -9.57 1.22 -8.73
N GLY A 35 -8.61 1.84 -8.07
CA GLY A 35 -8.84 2.97 -7.18
C GLY A 35 -9.22 4.20 -7.99
N PRO A 36 -9.65 5.27 -7.31
CA PRO A 36 -9.85 6.56 -7.94
C PRO A 36 -8.61 6.96 -8.77
N SER A 37 -8.81 7.25 -10.06
CA SER A 37 -7.73 7.72 -10.93
C SER A 37 -7.41 9.21 -10.66
N CYS A 38 -6.35 9.70 -11.30
CA CYS A 38 -5.80 11.06 -11.17
C CYS A 38 -6.86 12.13 -10.84
N GLY A 39 -6.83 12.68 -9.63
CA GLY A 39 -7.79 13.71 -9.25
C GLY A 39 -7.82 14.02 -7.77
N VAL A 40 -8.62 15.02 -7.42
CA VAL A 40 -8.92 15.38 -6.03
C VAL A 40 -10.28 14.81 -5.67
N ARG A 41 -10.40 14.21 -4.48
CA ARG A 41 -11.69 13.84 -3.91
C ARG A 41 -11.82 14.36 -2.49
N VAL A 42 -13.03 14.73 -2.15
CA VAL A 42 -13.41 15.07 -0.77
C VAL A 42 -14.07 13.83 -0.17
N VAL A 43 -13.50 13.33 0.92
CA VAL A 43 -14.02 12.17 1.63
C VAL A 43 -14.54 12.64 2.97
N HIS A 44 -15.82 12.36 3.20
CA HIS A 44 -16.49 12.61 4.47
C HIS A 44 -16.40 11.33 5.30
N LEU A 45 -15.79 11.40 6.47
CA LEU A 45 -15.63 10.27 7.39
C LEU A 45 -16.49 10.49 8.64
N PRO A 46 -16.86 9.41 9.35
CA PRO A 46 -17.65 9.53 10.57
C PRO A 46 -16.96 10.39 11.65
N GLY A 47 -17.75 11.22 12.33
CA GLY A 47 -17.30 12.23 13.28
C GLY A 47 -16.86 13.54 12.61
N ASP A 48 -17.58 13.92 11.53
CA ASP A 48 -17.44 15.16 10.77
C ASP A 48 -15.99 15.51 10.34
N VAL A 49 -15.16 14.47 10.18
CA VAL A 49 -13.80 14.60 9.67
C VAL A 49 -13.85 14.57 8.15
N VAL A 50 -13.43 15.68 7.53
CA VAL A 50 -13.41 15.82 6.07
C VAL A 50 -11.98 15.96 5.59
N PHE A 51 -11.58 15.06 4.69
CA PHE A 51 -10.28 15.13 4.02
C PHE A 51 -10.45 15.45 2.54
N ARG A 52 -9.60 16.35 2.05
CA ARG A 52 -9.34 16.52 0.62
C ARG A 52 -8.11 15.71 0.26
N ILE A 53 -8.30 14.71 -0.60
CA ILE A 53 -7.30 13.71 -0.94
C ILE A 53 -6.93 13.85 -2.41
N LEU A 54 -5.64 13.91 -2.70
CA LEU A 54 -5.10 13.86 -4.04
C LEU A 54 -4.70 12.41 -4.38
N PHE A 55 -5.31 11.85 -5.42
CA PHE A 55 -5.03 10.49 -5.88
C PHE A 55 -4.15 10.49 -7.13
N ALA A 56 -3.22 9.54 -7.18
CA ALA A 56 -2.42 9.21 -8.36
C ALA A 56 -3.17 8.25 -9.30
N LYS A 57 -2.59 7.99 -10.48
CA LYS A 57 -3.22 7.19 -11.53
C LYS A 57 -3.57 5.76 -11.08
N ASN A 58 -2.76 5.23 -10.18
CA ASN A 58 -2.86 3.89 -9.61
C ASN A 58 -3.77 3.82 -8.36
N GLY A 59 -4.46 4.90 -7.99
CA GLY A 59 -5.31 4.93 -6.80
C GLY A 59 -4.58 5.20 -5.48
N ALA A 60 -3.27 5.41 -5.53
CA ALA A 60 -2.49 5.73 -4.34
C ALA A 60 -2.75 7.17 -3.89
N VAL A 61 -2.85 7.38 -2.58
CA VAL A 61 -2.88 8.75 -2.07
C VAL A 61 -1.51 9.41 -2.17
N GLN A 62 -1.51 10.61 -2.72
CA GLN A 62 -0.33 11.48 -2.82
C GLN A 62 -0.31 12.57 -1.76
N GLN A 63 -1.46 13.11 -1.40
CA GLN A 63 -1.58 14.19 -0.42
C GLN A 63 -2.92 14.11 0.32
N TYR A 64 -2.88 14.39 1.62
CA TYR A 64 -4.04 14.54 2.48
C TYR A 64 -4.07 15.96 3.03
N VAL A 65 -5.20 16.64 2.91
CA VAL A 65 -5.43 17.94 3.55
C VAL A 65 -6.69 17.82 4.39
N LEU A 66 -6.57 18.06 5.69
CA LEU A 66 -7.73 18.16 6.57
C LEU A 66 -8.50 19.44 6.21
N VAL A 67 -9.78 19.30 5.88
CA VAL A 67 -10.66 20.42 5.52
C VAL A 67 -11.45 20.88 6.75
N SER A 68 -12.02 19.92 7.49
CA SER A 68 -12.77 20.18 8.73
C SER A 68 -12.67 18.99 9.68
N SER A 69 -12.78 19.27 10.98
CA SER A 69 -12.98 18.26 12.02
C SER A 69 -13.54 18.87 13.30
N ASP A 70 -14.11 18.03 14.15
CA ASP A 70 -14.69 18.38 15.47
C ASP A 70 -13.64 18.68 16.55
N LYS A 71 -12.44 19.11 16.17
CA LYS A 71 -11.29 19.43 17.06
C LYS A 71 -10.77 18.26 17.90
N ASN A 72 -11.15 17.01 17.62
CA ASN A 72 -10.55 15.83 18.26
C ASN A 72 -9.34 15.31 17.43
N PRO A 73 -8.08 15.53 17.87
CA PRO A 73 -6.89 15.15 17.11
C PRO A 73 -6.68 13.63 17.02
N GLU A 74 -7.09 12.87 18.04
CA GLU A 74 -6.95 11.41 18.05
C GLU A 74 -7.84 10.79 16.98
N LEU A 75 -9.09 11.26 16.90
CA LEU A 75 -10.04 10.85 15.87
C LEU A 75 -9.49 11.15 14.47
N VAL A 76 -8.94 12.36 14.24
CA VAL A 76 -8.34 12.73 12.96
C VAL A 76 -7.21 11.78 12.57
N ASN A 77 -6.34 11.41 13.52
CA ASN A 77 -5.23 10.49 13.28
C ASN A 77 -5.73 9.08 12.94
N ASP A 78 -6.71 8.58 13.66
CA ASP A 78 -7.30 7.26 13.39
C ASP A 78 -7.99 7.21 12.02
N ARG A 79 -8.66 8.31 11.64
CA ARG A 79 -9.24 8.47 10.31
C ARG A 79 -8.19 8.55 9.21
N LYS A 80 -7.07 9.24 9.45
CA LYS A 80 -5.94 9.27 8.52
C LYS A 80 -5.38 7.86 8.30
N LYS A 81 -5.11 7.11 9.38
CA LYS A 81 -4.64 5.71 9.30
C LYS A 81 -5.64 4.79 8.58
N PHE A 82 -6.94 5.05 8.72
CA PHE A 82 -7.95 4.32 7.96
C PHE A 82 -7.81 4.53 6.45
N ILE A 83 -7.65 5.78 6.01
CA ILE A 83 -7.44 6.07 4.58
C ILE A 83 -6.12 5.46 4.09
N GLU A 84 -5.03 5.57 4.85
CA GLU A 84 -3.74 4.96 4.51
C GLU A 84 -3.81 3.44 4.36
N ARG A 85 -4.62 2.75 5.18
CA ARG A 85 -4.84 1.31 5.03
C ARG A 85 -5.60 0.93 3.76
N GLN A 86 -6.46 1.81 3.25
CA GLN A 86 -7.28 1.54 2.06
C GLN A 86 -6.60 1.96 0.76
N PHE A 87 -5.90 3.10 0.78
CA PHE A 87 -5.39 3.76 -0.42
C PHE A 87 -3.91 4.15 -0.31
N GLY A 88 -3.24 3.72 0.76
CA GLY A 88 -1.80 3.89 0.89
C GLY A 88 -1.05 3.15 -0.22
N PRO A 89 0.22 3.53 -0.47
CA PRO A 89 1.00 2.96 -1.54
C PRO A 89 1.12 1.43 -1.45
N GLU A 90 1.18 0.87 -0.24
CA GLU A 90 1.20 -0.59 -0.03
C GLU A 90 -0.14 -1.24 -0.39
N ALA A 91 -1.27 -0.62 0.00
CA ALA A 91 -2.60 -1.17 -0.22
C ALA A 91 -2.96 -1.27 -1.71
N VAL A 92 -2.45 -0.35 -2.54
CA VAL A 92 -2.68 -0.33 -3.99
C VAL A 92 -1.47 -0.78 -4.81
N ASN A 93 -0.42 -1.31 -4.17
CA ASN A 93 0.84 -1.71 -4.80
C ASN A 93 1.42 -0.63 -5.73
N ALA A 94 1.54 0.59 -5.22
CA ALA A 94 2.05 1.73 -5.95
C ALA A 94 3.58 1.73 -6.04
N PRO A 95 4.17 2.01 -7.22
CA PRO A 95 5.59 2.30 -7.27
C PRO A 95 5.92 3.57 -6.47
N PRO A 96 7.16 3.68 -5.95
CA PRO A 96 7.60 4.87 -5.23
C PRO A 96 7.58 6.10 -6.16
N LEU A 97 7.39 7.26 -5.55
CA LEU A 97 7.43 8.54 -6.24
C LEU A 97 8.81 8.79 -6.86
N ARG A 98 8.82 9.38 -8.06
CA ARG A 98 10.08 9.79 -8.71
C ARG A 98 10.51 11.13 -8.15
N ILE A 99 11.51 11.12 -7.25
CA ILE A 99 12.09 12.35 -6.71
C ILE A 99 12.86 13.08 -7.81
N VAL A 100 12.61 14.38 -7.97
CA VAL A 100 13.25 15.22 -8.99
C VAL A 100 14.07 16.36 -8.41
N ALA A 101 13.88 16.70 -7.13
CA ALA A 101 14.68 17.69 -6.43
C ALA A 101 14.76 17.37 -4.95
N PHE A 102 15.82 17.84 -4.30
CA PHE A 102 16.05 17.76 -2.86
C PHE A 102 16.35 19.16 -2.32
N LYS A 103 15.93 19.43 -1.08
CA LYS A 103 16.31 20.66 -0.37
C LYS A 103 17.79 20.57 0.01
N ALA A 104 18.52 21.65 -0.25
CA ALA A 104 19.89 21.80 0.21
C ALA A 104 19.91 21.89 1.75
N ALA A 105 20.88 21.23 2.38
CA ALA A 105 21.10 21.33 3.81
C ALA A 105 21.40 22.79 4.20
N PRO A 106 20.86 23.29 5.33
CA PRO A 106 21.37 24.51 5.92
C PRO A 106 22.87 24.31 6.20
N GLY A 107 23.74 25.04 5.51
CA GLY A 107 25.19 24.91 5.64
C GLY A 107 25.92 24.17 4.51
N GLY A 108 25.25 23.81 3.41
CA GLY A 108 25.92 23.46 2.14
C GLY A 108 26.55 22.06 2.05
N GLY A 109 26.43 21.22 3.08
CA GLY A 109 27.12 19.93 3.17
C GLY A 109 26.33 18.68 2.73
N GLY A 110 25.09 18.80 2.24
CA GLY A 110 24.31 17.63 1.83
C GLY A 110 22.90 17.92 1.32
N LEU A 111 22.23 16.88 0.81
CA LEU A 111 20.80 16.88 0.47
C LEU A 111 20.04 16.25 1.66
N LEU A 112 19.14 16.98 2.30
CA LEU A 112 18.51 16.48 3.53
C LEU A 112 17.15 15.81 3.29
N ILE A 113 16.34 16.32 2.37
CA ILE A 113 14.95 15.87 2.19
C ILE A 113 14.51 16.08 0.74
N PRO A 114 13.79 15.14 0.11
CA PRO A 114 13.12 15.38 -1.16
C PRO A 114 12.28 16.67 -1.12
N ASP A 115 12.50 17.56 -2.08
CA ASP A 115 11.75 18.80 -2.23
C ASP A 115 10.58 18.61 -3.19
N LYS A 116 10.83 17.88 -4.28
CA LYS A 116 9.85 17.67 -5.35
C LYS A 116 9.87 16.25 -5.85
N ALA A 117 8.69 15.75 -6.20
CA ALA A 117 8.53 14.49 -6.91
C ALA A 117 7.53 14.62 -8.04
N VAL A 118 7.62 13.71 -9.01
CA VAL A 118 6.61 13.56 -10.06
C VAL A 118 5.78 12.32 -9.78
N ASP A 119 4.46 12.50 -9.77
CA ASP A 119 3.52 11.40 -9.61
C ASP A 119 3.22 10.68 -10.94
N SER A 120 2.47 9.57 -10.88
CA SER A 120 2.07 8.81 -12.07
C SER A 120 1.06 9.53 -12.97
N CYS A 121 0.59 10.72 -12.58
CA CYS A 121 -0.24 11.61 -13.38
C CYS A 121 0.59 12.71 -14.07
N GLY A 122 1.92 12.73 -13.90
CA GLY A 122 2.81 13.76 -14.44
C GLY A 122 2.79 15.08 -13.67
N ARG A 123 2.17 15.13 -12.48
CA ARG A 123 2.10 16.33 -11.65
C ARG A 123 3.35 16.44 -10.78
N THR A 124 3.85 17.65 -10.62
CA THR A 124 4.92 17.93 -9.66
C THR A 124 4.32 18.14 -8.27
N LEU A 125 4.64 17.23 -7.36
CA LEU A 125 4.35 17.32 -5.93
C LEU A 125 5.48 18.08 -5.25
N THR A 126 5.15 18.97 -4.32
CA THR A 126 6.12 19.69 -3.49
C THR A 126 5.93 19.26 -2.04
N PHE A 127 7.02 18.88 -1.39
CA PHE A 127 7.01 18.46 0.02
C PHE A 127 7.31 19.68 0.90
N GLN A 128 6.45 19.95 1.87
CA GLN A 128 6.62 21.05 2.84
C GLN A 128 7.67 20.67 3.88
#